data_AF-A0A8B6HCG6-F1
#
_entry.id   AF-A0A8B6HCG6-F1
#
_cell.length_a   1.000
_cell.length_b   1.000
_cell.length_c   1.000
_cell.angle_alpha   90.00
_cell.angle_beta   90.00
_cell.angle_gamma   90.00
#
_symmetry.space_group_name_H-M   'P 1'
#
loop_
_entity.id
_entity.type
_entity.pdbx_description
1 polymer ?
#
loop_
_entity_poly.entity_id
_entity_poly.type
_entity_poly.pdbx_seq_one_letter_code
_entity_poly.pdbx_strand_id
1 'polypeptide(L)'
;MKPLSDILKQVKSSASVQLFEKDLKDVKENLEEIIKHLNSRINASDSQKTKVAEEIRSMRKSIDDFLNKLEKEILDDLESKQSQLKSKMNTLLQQLKAEANHINQLQNEFSKMIQYATELQMYIGLREIEKTTSQAEKYIEDLKSGGPLDEVYLEFTLSSELNSIFKDVKSFGDINFNNSPFTLQVKEGRKGQAQHLVPTITTLEQIKPSMVRHLTIPEDRKRLCIDACGILPDGKYLILDSNYSKSCLLLFSNDGMFMREVVEFTEPTWDTCFVRNNTVAVALEIKNQTALVDVEKNKIFKSINLSHKCLSVTSDGQILVISSLEKSTIVNLNDMSHKILEGVKANSVALFKENIYGTIFWENKVCCYKSTGETLWTFMCDGIDYPQGITLDKTGLVYIVSGLNDCLLVVSPDGKNYKTILSEADGIKCLRAIDISRETGIMIVSSETSIDSDDSKSYQTAFVYKI
;
A
#
# COMPACT_ATOMS: atom_id res chain seq x y z
N MET A 1 73.66 -16.78 0.37
CA MET A 1 72.32 -16.25 0.67
C MET A 1 72.45 -14.78 0.98
N LYS A 2 71.70 -13.88 0.32
CA LYS A 2 71.71 -12.45 0.68
C LYS A 2 71.09 -12.27 2.08
N PRO A 3 71.60 -11.35 2.92
CA PRO A 3 70.99 -11.04 4.20
C PRO A 3 69.54 -10.60 4.04
N LEU A 4 68.66 -11.09 4.92
CA LEU A 4 67.22 -10.77 4.90
C LEU A 4 66.95 -9.25 4.95
N SER A 5 67.84 -8.50 5.62
CA SER A 5 67.80 -7.02 5.70
C SER A 5 67.97 -6.33 4.34
N ASP A 6 68.77 -6.91 3.45
CA ASP A 6 69.05 -6.33 2.13
C ASP A 6 67.91 -6.65 1.16
N ILE A 7 67.30 -7.83 1.29
CA ILE A 7 66.07 -8.22 0.56
C ILE A 7 64.92 -7.27 0.94
N LEU A 8 64.75 -6.99 2.24
CA LEU A 8 63.71 -6.07 2.74
C LEU A 8 63.90 -4.63 2.27
N LYS A 9 65.14 -4.13 2.22
CA LYS A 9 65.43 -2.80 1.66
C LYS A 9 65.12 -2.77 0.16
N GLN A 10 65.45 -3.82 -0.58
CA GLN A 10 65.22 -3.92 -2.01
C GLN A 10 63.72 -4.01 -2.37
N VAL A 11 62.92 -4.67 -1.53
CA VAL A 11 61.45 -4.72 -1.66
C VAL A 11 60.83 -3.35 -1.35
N LYS A 12 61.28 -2.66 -0.28
CA LYS A 12 60.78 -1.31 0.08
C LYS A 12 61.11 -0.26 -0.98
N SER A 13 62.26 -0.37 -1.63
CA SER A 13 62.64 0.51 -2.76
C SER A 13 62.13 0.01 -4.11
N SER A 14 61.32 -1.06 -4.15
CA SER A 14 60.81 -1.58 -5.41
C SER A 14 59.76 -0.64 -6.00
N ALA A 15 59.81 -0.47 -7.32
CA ALA A 15 58.86 0.37 -8.06
C ALA A 15 57.39 -0.06 -7.82
N SER A 16 57.15 -1.34 -7.56
CA SER A 16 55.82 -1.88 -7.24
C SER A 16 55.28 -1.39 -5.91
N VAL A 17 56.11 -1.33 -4.86
CA VAL A 17 55.67 -0.84 -3.54
C VAL A 17 55.39 0.65 -3.57
N GLN A 18 56.23 1.43 -4.27
CA GLN A 18 56.01 2.87 -4.47
C GLN A 18 54.74 3.14 -5.30
N LEU A 19 54.43 2.28 -6.26
CA LEU A 19 53.20 2.36 -7.06
C LEU A 19 51.95 2.06 -6.20
N PHE A 20 51.98 1.01 -5.39
CA PHE A 20 50.87 0.70 -4.47
C PHE A 20 50.64 1.82 -3.44
N GLU A 21 51.71 2.42 -2.93
CA GLU A 21 51.61 3.55 -2.00
C GLU A 21 50.93 4.76 -2.67
N LYS A 22 51.23 5.02 -3.95
CA LYS A 22 50.56 6.05 -4.73
C LYS A 22 49.08 5.73 -4.97
N ASP A 23 48.76 4.50 -5.38
CA ASP A 23 47.37 4.08 -5.63
C ASP A 23 46.53 4.18 -4.35
N LEU A 24 47.08 3.77 -3.20
CA LEU A 24 46.43 3.91 -1.89
C LEU A 24 46.18 5.38 -1.54
N LYS A 25 47.11 6.27 -1.88
CA LYS A 25 46.94 7.71 -1.68
C LYS A 25 45.85 8.29 -2.56
N ASP A 26 45.82 7.93 -3.84
CA ASP A 26 44.79 8.40 -4.79
C ASP A 26 43.40 7.90 -4.38
N VAL A 27 43.28 6.64 -3.94
CA VAL A 27 42.03 6.10 -3.38
C VAL A 27 41.60 6.87 -2.13
N LYS A 28 42.53 7.17 -1.21
CA LYS A 28 42.25 7.97 -0.02
C LYS A 28 41.71 9.36 -0.37
N GLU A 29 42.36 10.07 -1.29
CA GLU A 29 41.92 11.40 -1.73
C GLU A 29 40.50 11.36 -2.34
N ASN A 30 40.21 10.37 -3.18
CA ASN A 30 38.86 10.19 -3.75
C ASN A 30 37.82 9.92 -2.64
N LEU A 31 38.14 9.10 -1.64
CA LEU A 31 37.25 8.83 -0.50
C LEU A 31 37.00 10.09 0.33
N GLU A 32 38.01 10.91 0.58
CA GLU A 32 37.87 12.18 1.32
C GLU A 32 36.97 13.18 0.56
N GLU A 33 37.06 13.24 -0.76
CA GLU A 33 36.19 14.09 -1.59
C GLU A 33 34.72 13.62 -1.58
N ILE A 34 34.50 12.30 -1.68
CA ILE A 34 33.17 11.69 -1.54
C ILE A 34 32.57 12.02 -0.17
N ILE A 35 33.34 11.86 0.92
CA ILE A 35 32.89 12.18 2.28
C ILE A 35 32.50 13.65 2.37
N LYS A 36 33.31 14.56 1.82
CA LYS A 36 33.02 16.00 1.82
C LYS A 36 31.72 16.32 1.07
N HIS A 37 31.52 15.72 -0.10
CA HIS A 37 30.30 15.91 -0.89
C HIS A 37 29.05 15.36 -0.18
N LEU A 38 29.15 14.17 0.42
CA LEU A 38 28.06 13.57 1.20
C LEU A 38 27.67 14.45 2.39
N ASN A 39 28.64 14.95 3.16
CA ASN A 39 28.37 15.86 4.27
C ASN A 39 27.68 17.14 3.81
N SER A 40 28.09 17.71 2.67
CA SER A 40 27.43 18.90 2.11
C SER A 40 25.98 18.61 1.68
N ARG A 41 25.71 17.43 1.11
CA ARG A 41 24.35 17.02 0.73
C ARG A 41 23.45 16.79 1.93
N ILE A 42 23.97 16.17 2.99
CA ILE A 42 23.22 15.98 4.24
C ILE A 42 22.80 17.34 4.80
N ASN A 43 23.73 18.29 4.93
CA ASN A 43 23.44 19.64 5.42
C ASN A 43 22.42 20.38 4.55
N ALA A 44 22.52 20.26 3.22
CA ALA A 44 21.56 20.86 2.30
C ALA A 44 20.17 20.22 2.43
N SER A 45 20.11 18.90 2.59
CA SER A 45 18.86 18.15 2.80
C SER A 45 18.18 18.53 4.12
N ASP A 46 18.94 18.70 5.21
CA ASP A 46 18.40 19.14 6.50
C ASP A 46 17.81 20.57 6.41
N SER A 47 18.47 21.47 5.66
CA SER A 47 17.93 22.80 5.39
C SER A 47 16.64 22.75 4.57
N GLN A 48 16.58 21.92 3.52
CA GLN A 48 15.37 21.73 2.71
C GLN A 48 14.21 21.13 3.52
N LYS A 49 14.48 20.12 4.35
CA LYS A 49 13.50 19.54 5.27
C LYS A 49 12.89 20.61 6.17
N THR A 50 13.71 21.53 6.69
CA THR A 50 13.25 22.62 7.54
C THR A 50 12.31 23.56 6.77
N LYS A 51 12.65 23.93 5.54
CA LYS A 51 11.79 24.77 4.68
C LYS A 51 10.44 24.11 4.36
N VAL A 52 10.44 22.84 3.96
CA VAL A 52 9.21 22.09 3.69
C VAL A 52 8.33 22.02 4.94
N ALA A 53 8.93 21.82 6.12
CA ALA A 53 8.20 21.83 7.38
C ALA A 53 7.58 23.20 7.70
N GLU A 54 8.25 24.30 7.36
CA GLU A 54 7.72 25.67 7.51
C GLU A 54 6.55 25.93 6.55
N GLU A 55 6.64 25.47 5.30
CA GLU A 55 5.56 25.57 4.32
C GLU A 55 4.30 24.81 4.76
N ILE A 56 4.46 23.57 5.25
CA ILE A 56 3.35 22.77 5.80
C ILE A 56 2.70 23.49 6.98
N ARG A 57 3.49 24.07 7.90
CA ARG A 57 2.98 24.85 9.03
C ARG A 57 2.23 26.10 8.58
N SER A 58 2.74 26.81 7.59
CA SER A 58 2.10 28.00 7.00
C SER A 58 0.75 27.67 6.35
N MET A 59 0.70 26.56 5.61
CA MET A 59 -0.53 26.06 4.99
C MET A 59 -1.57 25.69 6.05
N ARG A 60 -1.17 24.94 7.09
CA ARG A 60 -2.05 24.61 8.20
C ARG A 60 -2.63 25.86 8.86
N LYS A 61 -1.78 26.85 9.14
CA LYS A 61 -2.24 28.11 9.73
C LYS A 61 -3.27 28.83 8.85
N SER A 62 -3.07 28.86 7.53
CA SER A 62 -4.03 29.44 6.60
C SER A 62 -5.39 28.72 6.63
N ILE A 63 -5.39 27.38 6.75
CA ILE A 63 -6.62 26.59 6.89
C ILE A 63 -7.32 26.93 8.22
N ASP A 64 -6.58 26.95 9.33
CA ASP A 64 -7.12 27.29 10.64
C ASP A 64 -7.74 28.71 10.64
N ASP A 65 -7.04 29.69 10.05
CA ASP A 65 -7.53 31.07 9.92
C ASP A 65 -8.81 31.16 9.07
N PHE A 66 -8.92 30.36 8.00
CA PHE A 66 -10.11 30.29 7.17
C PHE A 66 -11.30 29.67 7.92
N LEU A 67 -11.08 28.57 8.64
CA LEU A 67 -12.12 27.91 9.44
C LEU A 67 -12.62 28.83 10.57
N ASN A 68 -11.72 29.53 11.25
CA ASN A 68 -12.08 30.53 12.27
C ASN A 68 -12.96 31.65 11.68
N LYS A 69 -12.66 32.07 10.44
CA LYS A 69 -13.48 33.08 9.75
C LYS A 69 -14.88 32.56 9.45
N LEU A 70 -15.01 31.35 8.92
CA LEU A 70 -16.32 30.73 8.64
C LEU A 70 -17.14 30.52 9.91
N GLU A 71 -16.51 30.04 10.98
CA GLU A 71 -17.14 29.89 12.29
C GLU A 71 -17.70 31.23 12.78
N LYS A 72 -16.88 32.29 12.72
CA LYS A 72 -17.30 33.61 13.11
C LYS A 72 -18.48 34.13 12.29
N GLU A 73 -18.46 33.96 10.97
CA GLU A 73 -19.57 34.40 10.10
C GLU A 73 -20.90 33.70 10.48
N ILE A 74 -20.86 32.39 10.78
CA ILE A 74 -22.05 31.63 11.20
C ILE A 74 -22.54 32.08 12.59
N LEU A 75 -21.61 32.31 13.53
CA LEU A 75 -21.96 32.79 14.88
C LEU A 75 -22.57 34.20 14.84
N ASP A 76 -22.01 35.10 14.03
CA ASP A 76 -22.53 36.46 13.84
C ASP A 76 -23.94 36.43 13.20
N ASP A 77 -24.17 35.55 12.21
CA ASP A 77 -25.52 35.36 11.61
C ASP A 77 -26.52 34.78 12.62
N LEU A 78 -26.10 33.82 13.43
CA LEU A 78 -26.91 33.24 14.50
C LEU A 78 -27.33 34.33 15.52
N GLU A 79 -26.37 35.14 15.98
CA GLU A 79 -26.63 36.21 16.95
C GLU A 79 -27.54 37.29 16.36
N SER A 80 -27.35 37.65 15.09
CA SER A 80 -28.22 38.58 14.35
C SER A 80 -29.65 38.05 14.26
N LYS A 81 -29.84 36.80 13.83
CA LYS A 81 -31.16 36.16 13.74
C LYS A 81 -31.83 36.03 15.09
N GLN A 82 -31.08 35.64 16.13
CA GLN A 82 -31.60 35.56 17.49
C GLN A 82 -32.04 36.93 18.02
N SER A 83 -31.26 37.98 17.73
CA SER A 83 -31.60 39.35 18.11
C SER A 83 -32.85 39.87 17.41
N GLN A 84 -33.02 39.56 16.11
CA GLN A 84 -34.23 39.88 15.34
C GLN A 84 -35.45 39.12 15.86
N LEU A 85 -35.32 37.84 16.19
CA LEU A 85 -36.41 37.06 16.78
C LEU A 85 -36.83 37.67 18.13
N LYS A 86 -35.84 37.97 18.99
CA LYS A 86 -36.07 38.58 20.30
C LYS A 86 -36.76 39.94 20.21
N SER A 87 -36.38 40.79 19.24
CA SER A 87 -37.01 42.11 19.05
C SER A 87 -38.45 42.00 18.59
N LYS A 88 -38.75 41.06 17.66
CA LYS A 88 -40.12 40.76 17.22
C LYS A 88 -40.99 40.25 18.37
N MET A 89 -40.49 39.27 19.14
CA MET A 89 -41.20 38.73 20.31
C MET A 89 -41.46 39.81 21.37
N ASN A 90 -40.47 40.67 21.66
CA ASN A 90 -40.64 41.76 22.61
C ASN A 90 -41.66 42.81 22.15
N THR A 91 -41.68 43.12 20.86
CA THR A 91 -42.67 44.04 20.27
C THR A 91 -44.09 43.46 20.43
N LEU A 92 -44.28 42.19 20.10
CA LEU A 92 -45.56 41.51 20.29
C LEU A 92 -45.97 41.46 21.77
N LEU A 93 -45.03 41.18 22.67
CA LEU A 93 -45.27 41.19 24.11
C LEU A 93 -45.72 42.58 24.61
N GLN A 94 -45.12 43.66 24.10
CA GLN A 94 -45.52 45.02 24.45
C GLN A 94 -46.91 45.36 23.93
N GLN A 95 -47.24 44.97 22.70
CA GLN A 95 -48.58 45.16 22.13
C GLN A 95 -49.63 44.42 22.97
N LEU A 96 -49.39 43.15 23.29
CA LEU A 96 -50.28 42.36 24.14
C LEU A 96 -50.47 42.96 25.53
N LYS A 97 -49.40 43.49 26.14
CA LYS A 97 -49.48 44.18 27.43
C LYS A 97 -50.29 45.48 27.34
N ALA A 98 -50.13 46.26 26.28
CA ALA A 98 -50.88 47.49 26.08
C ALA A 98 -52.38 47.19 25.93
N GLU A 99 -52.73 46.18 25.13
CA GLU A 99 -54.12 45.76 24.92
C GLU A 99 -54.75 45.23 26.22
N ALA A 100 -54.03 44.39 26.96
CA ALA A 100 -54.48 43.89 28.26
C ALA A 100 -54.70 45.04 29.27
N ASN A 101 -53.82 46.04 29.30
CA ASN A 101 -53.98 47.22 30.14
C ASN A 101 -55.18 48.08 29.73
N HIS A 102 -55.43 48.23 28.43
CA HIS A 102 -56.59 48.96 27.92
C HIS A 102 -57.89 48.28 28.33
N ILE A 103 -57.98 46.95 28.20
CA ILE A 103 -59.14 46.19 28.68
C ILE A 103 -59.32 46.32 30.19
N ASN A 104 -58.24 46.26 30.98
CA ASN A 104 -58.31 46.47 32.43
C ASN A 104 -58.81 47.89 32.80
N GLN A 105 -58.42 48.91 32.04
CA GLN A 105 -58.92 50.28 32.24
C GLN A 105 -60.43 50.36 31.95
N LEU A 106 -60.87 49.80 30.83
CA LEU A 106 -62.29 49.75 30.47
C LEU A 106 -63.12 48.99 31.51
N GLN A 107 -62.61 47.88 32.06
CA GLN A 107 -63.27 47.16 33.15
C GLN A 107 -63.44 48.03 34.41
N ASN A 108 -62.42 48.80 34.77
CA ASN A 108 -62.48 49.72 35.91
C ASN A 108 -63.46 50.88 35.67
N GLU A 109 -63.48 51.45 34.47
CA GLU A 109 -64.42 52.51 34.09
C GLU A 109 -65.86 52.00 34.07
N PHE A 110 -66.09 50.81 33.50
CA PHE A 110 -67.39 50.17 33.49
C PHE A 110 -67.91 49.93 34.91
N SER A 111 -67.04 49.46 35.82
CA SER A 111 -67.38 49.26 37.24
C SER A 111 -67.83 50.57 37.91
N LYS A 112 -67.20 51.70 37.55
CA LYS A 112 -67.64 53.03 38.03
C LYS A 112 -68.96 53.46 37.39
N MET A 113 -69.17 53.18 36.11
CA MET A 113 -70.45 53.48 35.44
C MET A 113 -71.61 52.74 36.09
N ILE A 114 -71.43 51.45 36.44
CA ILE A 114 -72.45 50.66 37.14
C ILE A 114 -72.90 51.35 38.44
N GLN A 115 -71.98 52.04 39.14
CA GLN A 115 -72.27 52.66 40.43
C GLN A 115 -72.85 54.07 40.33
N TYR A 116 -72.51 54.85 39.28
CA TYR A 116 -72.75 56.30 39.29
C TYR A 116 -73.30 56.89 37.98
N ALA A 117 -73.41 56.13 36.88
CA ALA A 117 -73.81 56.67 35.58
C ALA A 117 -75.33 56.69 35.35
N THR A 118 -75.79 57.60 34.50
CA THR A 118 -77.19 57.63 34.02
C THR A 118 -77.45 56.52 33.00
N GLU A 119 -78.71 56.11 32.81
CA GLU A 119 -79.09 55.05 31.85
C GLU A 119 -78.55 55.30 30.43
N LEU A 120 -78.55 56.55 29.96
CA LEU A 120 -78.03 56.91 28.64
C LEU A 120 -76.49 56.77 28.58
N GLN A 121 -75.77 57.18 29.62
CA GLN A 121 -74.32 57.01 29.71
C GLN A 121 -73.95 55.52 29.80
N MET A 122 -74.76 54.73 30.51
CA MET A 122 -74.62 53.28 30.61
C MET A 122 -74.74 52.61 29.24
N TYR A 123 -75.75 52.99 28.46
CA TYR A 123 -75.98 52.44 27.11
C TYR A 123 -74.85 52.77 26.13
N ILE A 124 -74.34 54.02 26.15
CA ILE A 124 -73.23 54.44 25.30
C ILE A 124 -71.94 53.69 25.69
N GLY A 125 -71.63 53.60 26.99
CA GLY A 125 -70.45 52.89 27.48
C GLY A 125 -70.47 51.38 27.17
N LEU A 126 -71.64 50.74 27.28
CA LEU A 126 -71.82 49.32 26.92
C LEU A 126 -71.51 49.06 25.44
N ARG A 127 -72.00 49.91 24.54
CA ARG A 127 -71.73 49.82 23.09
C ARG A 127 -70.25 49.96 22.77
N GLU A 128 -69.55 50.83 23.47
CA GLU A 128 -68.11 51.05 23.28
C GLU A 128 -67.29 49.84 23.78
N ILE A 129 -67.62 49.31 24.96
CA ILE A 129 -66.98 48.11 25.51
C ILE A 129 -67.22 46.88 24.63
N GLU A 130 -68.45 46.68 24.15
CA GLU A 130 -68.80 45.56 23.27
C GLU A 130 -67.99 45.61 21.96
N LYS A 131 -67.86 46.81 21.39
CA LYS A 131 -67.02 47.03 20.20
C LYS A 131 -65.55 46.71 20.45
N THR A 132 -64.97 47.23 21.53
CA THR A 132 -63.54 47.01 21.84
C THR A 132 -63.27 45.55 22.21
N THR A 133 -64.17 44.90 22.94
CA THR A 133 -64.05 43.47 23.29
C THR A 133 -64.10 42.59 22.05
N SER A 134 -65.02 42.87 21.12
CA SER A 134 -65.11 42.16 19.84
C SER A 134 -63.84 42.34 18.98
N GLN A 135 -63.21 43.52 19.02
CA GLN A 135 -61.95 43.79 18.34
C GLN A 135 -60.78 43.01 18.94
N ALA A 136 -60.70 42.94 20.28
CA ALA A 136 -59.67 42.19 20.98
C ALA A 136 -59.79 40.67 20.78
N GLU A 137 -61.02 40.12 20.79
CA GLU A 137 -61.28 38.71 20.50
C GLU A 137 -60.80 38.33 19.09
N LYS A 138 -61.13 39.16 18.09
CA LYS A 138 -60.66 38.97 16.72
C LYS A 138 -59.13 39.01 16.64
N TYR A 139 -58.48 39.95 17.34
CA TYR A 139 -57.02 40.02 17.39
C TYR A 139 -56.38 38.75 18.01
N ILE A 140 -56.99 38.18 19.06
CA ILE A 140 -56.54 36.91 19.66
C ILE A 140 -56.70 35.75 18.67
N GLU A 141 -57.78 35.72 17.91
CA GLU A 141 -58.04 34.68 16.90
C GLU A 141 -57.07 34.77 15.71
N ASP A 142 -56.75 36.00 15.28
CA ASP A 142 -55.72 36.27 14.27
C ASP A 142 -54.32 35.82 14.77
N LEU A 143 -54.00 36.00 16.06
CA LEU A 143 -52.75 35.51 16.66
C LEU A 143 -52.67 33.99 16.74
N LYS A 144 -53.79 33.29 16.99
CA LYS A 144 -53.83 31.83 17.01
C LYS A 144 -53.69 31.22 15.62
N SER A 145 -54.24 31.87 14.61
CA SER A 145 -54.27 31.38 13.22
C SER A 145 -53.05 31.82 12.39
N GLY A 146 -52.36 32.89 12.79
CA GLY A 146 -51.26 33.49 12.02
C GLY A 146 -49.85 32.98 12.33
N GLY A 147 -49.69 31.95 13.18
CA GLY A 147 -48.39 31.39 13.58
C GLY A 147 -47.42 32.24 14.45
N PRO A 148 -47.74 33.41 15.04
CA PRO A 148 -46.74 34.16 15.83
C PRO A 148 -46.52 33.55 17.23
N LEU A 149 -47.33 32.55 17.60
CA LEU A 149 -47.27 31.81 18.84
C LEU A 149 -46.60 30.43 18.68
N ASP A 150 -46.13 30.10 17.47
CA ASP A 150 -45.51 28.80 17.18
C ASP A 150 -44.20 28.62 17.97
N GLU A 151 -43.92 27.37 18.37
CA GLU A 151 -42.63 27.02 18.98
C GLU A 151 -41.50 27.16 17.95
N VAL A 152 -40.47 27.93 18.31
CA VAL A 152 -39.29 28.12 17.47
C VAL A 152 -38.18 27.18 17.92
N TYR A 153 -37.71 26.32 17.01
CA TYR A 153 -36.55 25.45 17.20
C TYR A 153 -35.39 25.88 16.30
N LEU A 154 -34.16 25.73 16.81
CA LEU A 154 -32.93 25.99 16.07
C LEU A 154 -32.31 24.68 15.62
N GLU A 155 -31.99 24.58 14.33
CA GLU A 155 -31.29 23.45 13.75
C GLU A 155 -30.03 23.96 13.03
N PHE A 156 -28.91 23.25 13.21
CA PHE A 156 -27.68 23.49 12.48
C PHE A 156 -27.44 22.34 11.51
N THR A 157 -27.32 22.67 10.23
CA THR A 157 -26.97 21.71 9.17
C THR A 157 -25.64 22.12 8.54
N LEU A 158 -24.75 21.14 8.40
CA LEU A 158 -23.49 21.31 7.69
C LEU A 158 -23.76 21.42 6.18
N SER A 159 -23.01 22.29 5.52
CA SER A 159 -23.07 22.39 4.06
C SER A 159 -22.54 21.11 3.41
N SER A 160 -23.09 20.76 2.25
CA SER A 160 -22.69 19.58 1.47
C SER A 160 -21.21 19.57 1.12
N GLU A 161 -20.65 20.76 0.86
CA GLU A 161 -19.27 20.97 0.41
C GLU A 161 -18.28 20.72 1.54
N LEU A 162 -18.57 21.18 2.76
CA LEU A 162 -17.74 20.88 3.92
C LEU A 162 -17.79 19.37 4.25
N ASN A 163 -18.97 18.77 4.16
CA ASN A 163 -19.15 17.35 4.45
C ASN A 163 -18.41 16.44 3.43
N SER A 164 -18.28 16.85 2.17
CA SER A 164 -17.46 16.11 1.19
C SER A 164 -15.97 16.28 1.45
N ILE A 165 -15.49 17.49 1.76
CA ILE A 165 -14.09 17.74 2.10
C ILE A 165 -13.62 16.84 3.26
N PHE A 166 -14.43 16.72 4.32
CA PHE A 166 -14.10 15.86 5.46
C PHE A 166 -14.11 14.35 5.13
N LYS A 167 -14.75 13.93 4.04
CA LYS A 167 -14.74 12.53 3.57
C LYS A 167 -13.58 12.24 2.62
N ASP A 168 -13.22 13.22 1.80
CA ASP A 168 -12.30 13.02 0.67
C ASP A 168 -10.83 13.28 1.04
N VAL A 169 -10.56 14.17 2.00
CA VAL A 169 -9.17 14.50 2.39
C VAL A 169 -8.65 13.49 3.41
N LYS A 170 -7.84 12.54 2.93
CA LYS A 170 -7.21 11.48 3.76
C LYS A 170 -5.74 11.74 4.10
N SER A 171 -5.08 12.67 3.41
CA SER A 171 -3.68 13.02 3.62
C SER A 171 -3.44 14.50 3.35
N PHE A 172 -2.38 15.05 3.96
CA PHE A 172 -2.01 16.47 3.84
C PHE A 172 -1.19 16.78 2.57
N GLY A 173 -0.67 15.75 1.92
CA GLY A 173 0.24 15.83 0.77
C GLY A 173 1.36 14.79 0.85
N ASP A 174 2.14 14.68 -0.23
CA ASP A 174 3.24 13.73 -0.36
C ASP A 174 4.60 14.45 -0.34
N ILE A 175 5.60 13.82 0.29
CA ILE A 175 6.98 14.33 0.30
C ILE A 175 7.77 13.54 -0.74
N ASN A 176 8.18 14.21 -1.82
CA ASN A 176 8.95 13.61 -2.90
C ASN A 176 10.44 13.99 -2.80
N PHE A 177 11.32 12.99 -2.89
CA PHE A 177 12.77 13.19 -2.88
C PHE A 177 13.32 13.05 -4.30
N ASN A 178 13.78 14.16 -4.88
CA ASN A 178 14.40 14.16 -6.20
C ASN A 178 15.92 14.05 -6.05
N ASN A 179 16.50 12.96 -6.58
CA ASN A 179 17.95 12.75 -6.54
C ASN A 179 18.57 13.09 -7.90
N SER A 180 19.55 13.99 -7.89
CA SER A 180 20.43 14.21 -9.04
C SER A 180 21.69 13.32 -8.93
N PRO A 181 22.19 12.81 -10.07
CA PRO A 181 23.40 11.99 -10.09
C PRO A 181 24.63 12.82 -9.70
N PHE A 182 25.52 12.22 -8.92
CA PHE A 182 26.81 12.78 -8.56
C PHE A 182 27.88 12.27 -9.53
N THR A 183 28.50 13.18 -10.28
CA THR A 183 29.58 12.85 -11.21
C THR A 183 30.93 13.11 -10.53
N LEU A 184 31.61 12.05 -10.10
CA LEU A 184 32.98 12.13 -9.60
C LEU A 184 33.95 11.85 -10.76
N GLN A 185 34.91 12.75 -10.99
CA GLN A 185 36.04 12.44 -11.88
C GLN A 185 37.09 11.64 -11.12
N VAL A 186 36.99 10.32 -11.19
CA VAL A 186 37.89 9.39 -10.50
C VAL A 186 39.28 9.46 -11.11
N LYS A 187 40.31 9.66 -10.28
CA LYS A 187 41.70 9.41 -10.67
C LYS A 187 41.88 7.89 -10.81
N GLU A 188 41.99 7.38 -12.04
CA GLU A 188 42.07 5.93 -12.32
C GLU A 188 43.39 5.32 -11.81
N GLY A 189 43.31 4.41 -10.85
CA GLY A 189 44.37 3.46 -10.54
C GLY A 189 44.37 2.30 -11.54
N ARG A 190 45.53 1.93 -12.09
CA ARG A 190 45.63 0.79 -13.03
C ARG A 190 45.46 -0.52 -12.26
N LYS A 191 44.56 -1.39 -12.74
CA LYS A 191 44.24 -2.69 -12.13
C LYS A 191 45.46 -3.64 -12.14
N GLY A 192 46.23 -3.65 -11.06
CA GLY A 192 47.16 -4.73 -10.73
C GLY A 192 46.38 -5.91 -10.15
N GLN A 193 46.43 -7.08 -10.79
CA GLN A 193 45.79 -8.30 -10.32
C GLN A 193 46.47 -8.80 -9.04
N ALA A 194 45.77 -8.69 -7.90
CA ALA A 194 46.04 -9.49 -6.72
C ALA A 194 44.90 -10.52 -6.59
N GLN A 195 45.24 -11.79 -6.82
CA GLN A 195 44.33 -12.91 -6.59
C GLN A 195 44.07 -13.03 -5.08
N HIS A 196 42.93 -12.50 -4.63
CA HIS A 196 42.39 -12.81 -3.31
C HIS A 196 41.43 -13.99 -3.43
N LEU A 197 41.69 -15.03 -2.64
CA LEU A 197 40.79 -16.15 -2.37
C LEU A 197 39.51 -15.60 -1.71
N VAL A 198 38.50 -15.35 -2.53
CA VAL A 198 37.12 -15.10 -2.12
C VAL A 198 36.46 -16.47 -1.90
N PRO A 199 35.57 -16.66 -0.90
CA PRO A 199 34.82 -17.90 -0.73
C PRO A 199 34.14 -18.24 -2.05
N THR A 200 34.25 -19.50 -2.49
CA THR A 200 33.80 -20.00 -3.78
C THR A 200 32.37 -19.52 -4.09
N ILE A 201 32.26 -18.44 -4.88
CA ILE A 201 31.02 -18.11 -5.57
C ILE A 201 30.81 -19.28 -6.51
N THR A 202 29.71 -20.02 -6.35
CA THR A 202 29.28 -20.99 -7.35
C THR A 202 29.19 -20.23 -8.67
N THR A 203 30.16 -20.43 -9.56
CA THR A 203 30.11 -19.81 -10.88
C THR A 203 28.89 -20.37 -11.60
N LEU A 204 28.18 -19.53 -12.37
CA LEU A 204 26.96 -19.95 -13.09
C LEU A 204 27.18 -21.25 -13.89
N GLU A 205 28.40 -21.49 -14.36
CA GLU A 205 28.79 -22.71 -15.07
C GLU A 205 28.55 -24.00 -14.27
N GLN A 206 28.74 -23.98 -12.95
CA GLN A 206 28.60 -25.15 -12.08
C GLN A 206 27.14 -25.51 -11.77
N ILE A 207 26.19 -24.61 -12.06
CA ILE A 207 24.77 -24.83 -11.79
C ILE A 207 24.22 -25.82 -12.82
N LYS A 208 23.82 -27.01 -12.35
CA LYS A 208 23.18 -28.04 -13.16
C LYS A 208 22.05 -28.71 -12.37
N PRO A 209 20.78 -28.29 -12.60
CA PRO A 209 19.66 -28.89 -11.91
C PRO A 209 19.54 -30.37 -12.27
N SER A 210 19.28 -31.19 -11.26
CA SER A 210 19.01 -32.63 -11.42
C SER A 210 17.58 -32.90 -10.97
N MET A 211 16.74 -33.41 -11.90
CA MET A 211 15.37 -33.78 -11.57
C MET A 211 15.38 -34.92 -10.55
N VAL A 212 14.77 -34.68 -9.40
CA VAL A 212 14.66 -35.64 -8.31
C VAL A 212 13.35 -36.43 -8.44
N ARG A 213 12.25 -35.74 -8.80
CA ARG A 213 10.90 -36.31 -8.89
C ARG A 213 9.93 -35.33 -9.57
N HIS A 214 8.71 -35.78 -9.81
CA HIS A 214 7.55 -34.95 -10.11
C HIS A 214 6.48 -35.17 -9.04
N LEU A 215 5.59 -34.19 -8.84
CA LEU A 215 4.46 -34.35 -7.95
C LEU A 215 3.42 -35.31 -8.55
N THR A 216 2.93 -36.24 -7.74
CA THR A 216 1.89 -37.18 -8.15
C THR A 216 0.53 -36.58 -7.91
N ILE A 217 -0.10 -36.14 -8.99
CA ILE A 217 -1.45 -35.56 -8.98
C ILE A 217 -2.49 -36.69 -8.96
N PRO A 218 -3.49 -36.65 -8.05
CA PRO A 218 -4.59 -37.62 -8.03
C PRO A 218 -5.36 -37.70 -9.35
N GLU A 219 -5.89 -38.88 -9.70
CA GLU A 219 -6.55 -39.07 -10.99
C GLU A 219 -7.83 -38.24 -11.17
N ASP A 220 -8.54 -37.96 -10.09
CA ASP A 220 -9.71 -37.08 -10.04
C ASP A 220 -9.34 -35.59 -10.25
N ARG A 221 -8.04 -35.28 -10.27
CA ARG A 221 -7.48 -33.93 -10.34
C ARG A 221 -6.53 -33.72 -11.51
N LYS A 222 -6.62 -34.54 -12.56
CA LYS A 222 -5.73 -34.44 -13.74
C LYS A 222 -5.72 -33.05 -14.41
N ARG A 223 -6.69 -32.17 -14.14
CA ARG A 223 -6.80 -30.83 -14.75
C ARG A 223 -6.40 -29.72 -13.77
N LEU A 224 -5.15 -29.70 -13.32
CA LEU A 224 -4.61 -28.59 -12.51
C LEU A 224 -4.10 -27.46 -13.39
N CYS A 225 -4.29 -26.23 -12.93
CA CYS A 225 -3.62 -25.04 -13.45
C CYS A 225 -2.75 -24.44 -12.33
N ILE A 226 -1.46 -24.74 -12.38
CA ILE A 226 -0.48 -24.38 -11.36
C ILE A 226 0.09 -22.99 -11.69
N ASP A 227 -0.54 -21.96 -11.13
CA ASP A 227 -0.05 -20.59 -11.24
C ASP A 227 1.01 -20.26 -10.18
N ALA A 228 1.03 -21.01 -9.07
CA ALA A 228 2.01 -20.81 -8.01
C ALA A 228 2.43 -22.12 -7.32
N CYS A 229 3.68 -22.15 -6.88
CA CYS A 229 4.22 -23.25 -6.08
C CYS A 229 5.09 -22.69 -4.95
N GLY A 230 5.15 -23.38 -3.82
CA GLY A 230 5.96 -22.99 -2.67
C GLY A 230 6.54 -24.18 -1.93
N ILE A 231 7.65 -23.98 -1.23
CA ILE A 231 8.31 -25.00 -0.41
C ILE A 231 8.23 -24.60 1.07
N LEU A 232 7.69 -25.49 1.90
CA LEU A 232 7.67 -25.30 3.35
C LEU A 232 9.02 -25.69 3.98
N PRO A 233 9.38 -25.15 5.17
CA PRO A 233 10.64 -25.48 5.84
C PRO A 233 10.85 -26.97 6.14
N ASP A 234 9.77 -27.75 6.27
CA ASP A 234 9.81 -29.20 6.47
C ASP A 234 9.95 -30.00 5.15
N GLY A 235 10.10 -29.31 4.02
CA GLY A 235 10.28 -29.88 2.69
C GLY A 235 8.98 -30.32 2.00
N LYS A 236 7.81 -30.06 2.59
CA LYS A 236 6.52 -30.23 1.90
C LYS A 236 6.34 -29.18 0.82
N TYR A 237 5.51 -29.48 -0.17
CA TYR A 237 5.23 -28.59 -1.30
C TYR A 237 3.80 -28.06 -1.24
N LEU A 238 3.66 -26.80 -1.59
CA LEU A 238 2.38 -26.13 -1.79
C LEU A 238 2.19 -25.90 -3.28
N ILE A 239 0.99 -26.22 -3.77
CA ILE A 239 0.59 -25.96 -5.14
C ILE A 239 -0.71 -25.19 -5.10
N LEU A 240 -0.73 -24.06 -5.80
CA LEU A 240 -1.94 -23.28 -5.98
C LEU A 240 -2.58 -23.71 -7.31
N ASP A 241 -3.66 -24.48 -7.20
CA ASP A 241 -4.49 -24.83 -8.33
C ASP A 241 -5.48 -23.68 -8.59
N SER A 242 -5.23 -22.93 -9.64
CA SER A 242 -5.91 -21.68 -9.95
C SER A 242 -6.87 -21.84 -11.12
N ASN A 243 -8.17 -21.70 -10.86
CA ASN A 243 -9.19 -21.75 -11.90
C ASN A 243 -10.09 -20.52 -11.79
N TYR A 244 -10.63 -20.05 -12.92
CA TYR A 244 -11.37 -18.79 -12.99
C TYR A 244 -12.56 -18.69 -12.02
N SER A 245 -13.17 -19.81 -11.65
CA SER A 245 -14.32 -19.86 -10.74
C SER A 245 -13.99 -20.33 -9.32
N LYS A 246 -12.90 -21.07 -9.12
CA LYS A 246 -12.55 -21.71 -7.85
C LYS A 246 -11.09 -22.14 -7.83
N SER A 247 -10.33 -21.63 -6.88
CA SER A 247 -8.94 -22.03 -6.68
C SER A 247 -8.76 -22.80 -5.38
N CYS A 248 -7.77 -23.69 -5.33
CA CYS A 248 -7.45 -24.48 -4.14
C CYS A 248 -5.96 -24.43 -3.84
N LEU A 249 -5.62 -24.24 -2.56
CA LEU A 249 -4.26 -24.47 -2.07
C LEU A 249 -4.11 -25.94 -1.69
N LEU A 250 -3.24 -26.65 -2.39
CA LEU A 250 -2.97 -28.07 -2.23
C LEU A 250 -1.66 -28.29 -1.48
N LEU A 251 -1.64 -29.28 -0.58
CA LEU A 251 -0.44 -29.69 0.15
C LEU A 251 0.04 -31.06 -0.33
N PHE A 252 1.33 -31.15 -0.61
CA PHE A 252 2.03 -32.38 -0.98
C PHE A 252 3.13 -32.68 0.03
N SER A 253 3.36 -33.97 0.29
CA SER A 253 4.46 -34.42 1.14
C SER A 253 5.81 -34.22 0.45
N ASN A 254 6.88 -34.28 1.24
CA ASN A 254 8.25 -34.15 0.76
C ASN A 254 8.67 -35.19 -0.30
N ASP A 255 7.97 -36.33 -0.33
CA ASP A 255 8.15 -37.37 -1.34
C ASP A 255 7.39 -37.10 -2.65
N GLY A 256 6.54 -36.08 -2.68
CA GLY A 256 5.79 -35.64 -3.85
C GLY A 256 4.35 -36.20 -3.94
N MET A 257 3.84 -36.84 -2.90
CA MET A 257 2.46 -37.35 -2.88
C MET A 257 1.46 -36.27 -2.44
N PHE A 258 0.29 -36.25 -3.06
CA PHE A 258 -0.81 -35.39 -2.61
C PHE A 258 -1.27 -35.78 -1.20
N MET A 259 -1.36 -34.81 -0.30
CA MET A 259 -1.83 -35.03 1.07
C MET A 259 -3.28 -34.61 1.25
N ARG A 260 -3.59 -33.34 0.94
CA ARG A 260 -4.91 -32.74 1.17
C ARG A 260 -5.05 -31.38 0.48
N GLU A 261 -6.30 -30.94 0.36
CA GLU A 261 -6.62 -29.52 0.17
C GLU A 261 -6.51 -28.80 1.51
N VAL A 262 -5.85 -27.64 1.50
CA VAL A 262 -5.66 -26.79 2.68
C VAL A 262 -6.82 -25.81 2.80
N VAL A 263 -7.08 -25.04 1.73
CA VAL A 263 -8.14 -24.03 1.68
C VAL A 263 -8.62 -23.89 0.24
N GLU A 264 -9.92 -23.66 0.10
CA GLU A 264 -10.57 -23.27 -1.15
C GLU A 264 -10.84 -21.75 -1.18
N PHE A 265 -10.65 -21.15 -2.36
CA PHE A 265 -10.92 -19.76 -2.64
C PHE A 265 -12.01 -19.65 -3.70
N THR A 266 -12.95 -18.73 -3.49
CA THR A 266 -14.08 -18.47 -4.40
C THR A 266 -13.74 -17.48 -5.52
N GLU A 267 -12.46 -17.32 -5.83
CA GLU A 267 -11.94 -16.39 -6.84
C GLU A 267 -10.57 -16.87 -7.35
N PRO A 268 -10.09 -16.35 -8.50
CA PRO A 268 -8.76 -16.63 -8.99
C PRO A 268 -7.68 -16.17 -8.03
N THR A 269 -6.64 -16.98 -7.92
CA THR A 269 -5.48 -16.75 -7.07
C THR A 269 -4.24 -16.79 -7.95
N TRP A 270 -3.23 -15.97 -7.68
CA TRP A 270 -2.11 -15.86 -8.61
C TRP A 270 -0.78 -16.34 -8.05
N ASP A 271 -0.58 -16.18 -6.74
CA ASP A 271 0.70 -16.50 -6.14
C ASP A 271 0.56 -16.94 -4.68
N THR A 272 1.58 -17.65 -4.19
CA THR A 272 1.68 -18.04 -2.79
C THR A 272 3.12 -18.07 -2.30
N CYS A 273 3.34 -17.70 -1.04
CA CYS A 273 4.63 -17.87 -0.41
C CYS A 273 4.52 -18.31 1.05
N PHE A 274 5.58 -18.96 1.53
CA PHE A 274 5.77 -19.20 2.95
C PHE A 274 6.06 -17.89 3.69
N VAL A 275 5.45 -17.71 4.86
CA VAL A 275 5.65 -16.53 5.70
C VAL A 275 6.45 -16.88 6.95
N ARG A 276 5.84 -17.58 7.90
CA ARG A 276 6.48 -18.04 9.14
C ARG A 276 5.65 -19.12 9.81
N ASN A 277 6.28 -20.01 10.59
CA ASN A 277 5.62 -21.11 11.28
C ASN A 277 4.82 -22.01 10.32
N ASN A 278 3.49 -22.01 10.41
CA ASN A 278 2.58 -22.75 9.51
C ASN A 278 1.78 -21.78 8.62
N THR A 279 2.21 -20.53 8.51
CA THR A 279 1.50 -19.48 7.79
C THR A 279 2.05 -19.33 6.39
N VAL A 280 1.14 -19.32 5.41
CA VAL A 280 1.41 -18.95 4.02
C VAL A 280 0.54 -17.78 3.61
N ALA A 281 1.05 -16.96 2.69
CA ALA A 281 0.30 -15.88 2.06
C ALA A 281 -0.18 -16.34 0.68
N VAL A 282 -1.38 -15.91 0.29
CA VAL A 282 -1.96 -16.17 -1.03
C VAL A 282 -2.49 -14.87 -1.61
N ALA A 283 -2.08 -14.54 -2.84
CA ALA A 283 -2.51 -13.33 -3.55
C ALA A 283 -3.89 -13.54 -4.20
N LEU A 284 -4.85 -12.68 -3.84
CA LEU A 284 -6.22 -12.65 -4.35
C LEU A 284 -6.43 -11.39 -5.19
N GLU A 285 -6.48 -11.54 -6.52
CA GLU A 285 -6.50 -10.39 -7.43
C GLU A 285 -7.83 -9.62 -7.35
N ILE A 286 -8.98 -10.32 -7.48
CA ILE A 286 -10.29 -9.68 -7.61
C ILE A 286 -10.65 -8.89 -6.35
N LYS A 287 -10.35 -9.46 -5.18
CA LYS A 287 -10.57 -8.80 -3.90
C LYS A 287 -9.53 -7.75 -3.52
N ASN A 288 -8.47 -7.56 -4.33
CA ASN A 288 -7.33 -6.70 -3.99
C ASN A 288 -6.76 -7.05 -2.60
N GLN A 289 -6.58 -8.34 -2.34
CA GLN A 289 -6.28 -8.85 -1.02
C GLN A 289 -5.14 -9.86 -1.02
N THR A 290 -4.47 -9.99 0.12
CA THR A 290 -3.62 -11.14 0.41
C THR A 290 -4.18 -11.89 1.61
N ALA A 291 -4.50 -13.17 1.44
CA ALA A 291 -4.98 -14.03 2.50
C ALA A 291 -3.80 -14.70 3.24
N LEU A 292 -3.87 -14.73 4.57
CA LEU A 292 -2.96 -15.51 5.41
C LEU A 292 -3.66 -16.80 5.85
N VAL A 293 -3.08 -17.92 5.46
CA VAL A 293 -3.60 -19.26 5.67
C VAL A 293 -2.72 -19.98 6.68
N ASP A 294 -3.35 -20.59 7.68
CA ASP A 294 -2.70 -21.54 8.58
C ASP A 294 -2.84 -22.95 7.97
N VAL A 295 -1.73 -23.48 7.45
CA VAL A 295 -1.70 -24.73 6.68
C VAL A 295 -2.05 -25.96 7.53
N GLU A 296 -1.75 -25.92 8.83
CA GLU A 296 -2.08 -27.02 9.74
C GLU A 296 -3.54 -26.97 10.18
N LYS A 297 -4.10 -25.77 10.32
CA LYS A 297 -5.52 -25.59 10.67
C LYS A 297 -6.47 -25.54 9.47
N ASN A 298 -5.95 -25.64 8.23
CA ASN A 298 -6.72 -25.63 6.99
C ASN A 298 -7.69 -24.44 6.91
N LYS A 299 -7.23 -23.23 7.29
CA LYS A 299 -8.10 -22.05 7.31
C LYS A 299 -7.38 -20.74 7.04
N ILE A 300 -8.08 -19.83 6.38
CA ILE A 300 -7.73 -18.41 6.35
C ILE A 300 -8.03 -17.85 7.74
N PHE A 301 -7.04 -17.21 8.38
CA PHE A 301 -7.24 -16.57 9.68
C PHE A 301 -7.15 -15.04 9.61
N LYS A 302 -6.63 -14.49 8.51
CA LYS A 302 -6.51 -13.05 8.30
C LYS A 302 -6.44 -12.73 6.81
N SER A 303 -6.95 -11.57 6.41
CA SER A 303 -6.75 -11.01 5.08
C SER A 303 -6.20 -9.58 5.20
N ILE A 304 -5.33 -9.22 4.27
CA ILE A 304 -4.73 -7.88 4.15
C ILE A 304 -5.35 -7.23 2.92
N ASN A 305 -6.11 -6.15 3.13
CA ASN A 305 -6.73 -5.39 2.05
C ASN A 305 -5.76 -4.36 1.50
N LEU A 306 -5.68 -4.24 0.17
CA LEU A 306 -4.85 -3.29 -0.53
C LEU A 306 -5.69 -2.39 -1.44
N SER A 307 -5.14 -1.22 -1.79
CA SER A 307 -5.76 -0.28 -2.72
C SER A 307 -5.54 -0.63 -4.19
N HIS A 308 -4.81 -1.72 -4.47
CA HIS A 308 -4.47 -2.19 -5.81
C HIS A 308 -4.54 -3.71 -5.90
N LYS A 309 -4.57 -4.23 -7.13
CA LYS A 309 -4.57 -5.66 -7.42
C LYS A 309 -3.38 -6.38 -6.79
N CYS A 310 -3.57 -7.64 -6.43
CA CYS A 310 -2.53 -8.50 -5.87
C CYS A 310 -2.23 -9.61 -6.88
N LEU A 311 -1.06 -9.54 -7.54
CA LEU A 311 -0.64 -10.58 -8.49
C LEU A 311 0.40 -11.51 -7.89
N SER A 312 1.33 -10.99 -7.11
CA SER A 312 2.36 -11.82 -6.50
C SER A 312 2.67 -11.40 -5.08
N VAL A 313 3.13 -12.36 -4.27
CA VAL A 313 3.40 -12.17 -2.86
C VAL A 313 4.64 -12.95 -2.45
N THR A 314 5.56 -12.28 -1.74
CA THR A 314 6.76 -12.91 -1.17
C THR A 314 7.01 -12.42 0.26
N SER A 315 7.78 -13.18 1.05
CA SER A 315 8.05 -12.85 2.45
C SER A 315 9.46 -13.24 2.89
N ASP A 316 9.97 -12.54 3.89
CA ASP A 316 11.12 -12.96 4.70
C ASP A 316 10.71 -13.35 6.14
N GLY A 317 9.40 -13.44 6.41
CA GLY A 317 8.82 -13.71 7.72
C GLY A 317 8.59 -12.51 8.63
N GLN A 318 9.17 -11.34 8.31
CA GLN A 318 8.91 -10.07 8.99
C GLN A 318 8.10 -9.12 8.12
N ILE A 319 8.39 -9.09 6.83
CA ILE A 319 7.66 -8.30 5.84
C ILE A 319 7.01 -9.20 4.79
N LEU A 320 5.92 -8.71 4.21
CA LEU A 320 5.36 -9.19 2.95
C LEU A 320 5.59 -8.14 1.89
N VAL A 321 6.00 -8.56 0.71
CA VAL A 321 6.00 -7.71 -0.49
C VAL A 321 4.90 -8.25 -1.39
N ILE A 322 3.94 -7.39 -1.70
CA ILE A 322 2.78 -7.73 -2.55
C ILE A 322 2.84 -6.85 -3.78
N SER A 323 2.96 -7.44 -4.97
CA SER A 323 3.14 -6.71 -6.22
C SER A 323 1.91 -6.75 -7.13
N SER A 324 1.86 -5.78 -8.04
CA SER A 324 0.86 -5.62 -9.09
C SER A 324 1.51 -5.10 -10.37
N LEU A 325 0.69 -4.91 -11.42
CA LEU A 325 1.15 -4.32 -12.70
C LEU A 325 1.53 -2.84 -12.60
N GLU A 326 1.11 -2.15 -11.53
CA GLU A 326 1.29 -0.70 -11.41
C GLU A 326 2.25 -0.33 -10.28
N LYS A 327 2.15 -1.03 -9.15
CA LYS A 327 2.90 -0.75 -7.93
C LYS A 327 3.05 -1.99 -7.05
N SER A 328 3.91 -1.89 -6.03
CA SER A 328 4.07 -2.92 -5.00
C SER A 328 3.87 -2.33 -3.62
N THR A 329 3.48 -3.14 -2.66
CA THR A 329 3.31 -2.74 -1.26
C THR A 329 4.16 -3.62 -0.36
N ILE A 330 4.95 -3.00 0.52
CA ILE A 330 5.60 -3.69 1.63
C ILE A 330 4.67 -3.60 2.84
N VAL A 331 4.34 -4.74 3.45
CA VAL A 331 3.56 -4.83 4.69
C VAL A 331 4.44 -5.37 5.79
N ASN A 332 4.55 -4.66 6.91
CA ASN A 332 5.21 -5.16 8.12
C ASN A 332 4.22 -6.06 8.88
N LEU A 333 4.60 -7.33 9.09
CA LEU A 333 3.72 -8.32 9.72
C LEU A 333 3.56 -8.16 11.24
N ASN A 334 4.42 -7.35 11.88
CA ASN A 334 4.38 -7.17 13.33
C ASN A 334 3.33 -6.13 13.74
N ASP A 335 3.26 -5.01 13.02
CA ASP A 335 2.32 -3.91 13.31
C ASP A 335 1.25 -3.73 12.21
N MET A 336 1.32 -4.48 11.12
CA MET A 336 0.44 -4.39 9.95
C MET A 336 0.49 -3.04 9.22
N SER A 337 1.52 -2.23 9.48
CA SER A 337 1.79 -1.04 8.69
C SER A 337 2.18 -1.43 7.27
N HIS A 338 1.85 -0.59 6.29
CA HIS A 338 2.20 -0.84 4.91
C HIS A 338 2.70 0.42 4.22
N LYS A 339 3.62 0.21 3.28
CA LYS A 339 4.26 1.24 2.47
C LYS A 339 4.08 0.89 1.00
N ILE A 340 3.46 1.79 0.25
CA ILE A 340 3.33 1.67 -1.20
C ILE A 340 4.64 2.12 -1.86
N LEU A 341 5.11 1.33 -2.82
CA LEU A 341 6.25 1.60 -3.68
C LEU A 341 5.75 1.90 -5.09
N GLU A 342 5.49 3.17 -5.35
CA GLU A 342 5.11 3.64 -6.69
C GLU A 342 6.26 3.40 -7.66
N GLY A 343 5.96 2.82 -8.84
CA GLY A 343 6.95 2.48 -9.87
C GLY A 343 7.64 1.11 -9.70
N VAL A 344 7.45 0.41 -8.58
CA VAL A 344 7.85 -1.00 -8.43
C VAL A 344 6.72 -1.88 -8.91
N LYS A 345 6.71 -2.17 -10.22
CA LYS A 345 5.73 -3.07 -10.83
C LYS A 345 6.35 -4.44 -11.07
N ALA A 346 5.59 -5.49 -10.77
CA ALA A 346 6.03 -6.86 -10.97
C ALA A 346 4.85 -7.82 -11.07
N ASN A 347 4.90 -8.70 -12.06
CA ASN A 347 3.99 -9.83 -12.23
C ASN A 347 4.26 -10.91 -11.19
N SER A 348 5.54 -11.28 -11.03
CA SER A 348 6.02 -12.11 -9.92
C SER A 348 7.15 -11.40 -9.19
N VAL A 349 7.16 -11.53 -7.86
CA VAL A 349 8.08 -10.86 -6.97
C VAL A 349 8.81 -11.83 -6.06
N ALA A 350 10.10 -11.58 -5.84
CA ALA A 350 10.89 -12.27 -4.84
C ALA A 350 11.70 -11.27 -4.00
N LEU A 351 11.94 -11.62 -2.74
CA LEU A 351 12.63 -10.76 -1.77
C LEU A 351 13.92 -11.43 -1.32
N PHE A 352 15.04 -10.72 -1.41
CA PHE A 352 16.30 -11.18 -0.84
C PHE A 352 17.01 -10.05 -0.12
N LYS A 353 17.24 -10.24 1.19
CA LYS A 353 17.68 -9.18 2.10
C LYS A 353 16.69 -8.02 2.06
N GLU A 354 17.09 -6.88 1.51
CA GLU A 354 16.25 -5.67 1.40
C GLU A 354 15.89 -5.32 -0.06
N ASN A 355 16.27 -6.19 -1.01
CA ASN A 355 16.06 -5.98 -2.42
C ASN A 355 14.87 -6.79 -2.92
N ILE A 356 14.06 -6.15 -3.75
CA ILE A 356 12.88 -6.69 -4.38
C ILE A 356 13.23 -6.99 -5.83
N TYR A 357 12.96 -8.22 -6.26
CA TYR A 357 13.22 -8.69 -7.61
C TYR A 357 11.87 -8.94 -8.27
N GLY A 358 11.64 -8.35 -9.44
CA GLY A 358 10.35 -8.39 -10.11
C GLY A 358 10.48 -8.78 -11.56
N THR A 359 9.63 -9.70 -12.02
CA THR A 359 9.41 -9.94 -13.45
C THR A 359 8.39 -8.94 -13.99
N ILE A 360 8.63 -8.40 -15.18
CA ILE A 360 7.68 -7.52 -15.86
C ILE A 360 7.31 -8.18 -17.18
N PHE A 361 6.22 -8.94 -17.12
CA PHE A 361 5.76 -9.87 -18.14
C PHE A 361 5.64 -9.22 -19.53
N TRP A 362 4.97 -8.07 -19.60
CA TRP A 362 4.70 -7.37 -20.88
C TRP A 362 5.92 -6.63 -21.46
N GLU A 363 7.01 -6.52 -20.70
CA GLU A 363 8.22 -5.81 -21.13
C GLU A 363 9.44 -6.75 -21.24
N ASN A 364 9.25 -8.07 -21.12
CA ASN A 364 10.29 -9.08 -21.22
C ASN A 364 11.56 -8.72 -20.43
N LYS A 365 11.37 -8.26 -19.19
CA LYS A 365 12.46 -7.80 -18.34
C LYS A 365 12.32 -8.24 -16.89
N VAL A 366 13.46 -8.27 -16.21
CA VAL A 366 13.54 -8.46 -14.76
C VAL A 366 14.22 -7.24 -14.16
N CYS A 367 13.64 -6.70 -13.09
CA CYS A 367 14.19 -5.56 -12.38
C CYS A 367 14.52 -5.91 -10.94
N CYS A 368 15.61 -5.36 -10.44
CA CYS A 368 15.97 -5.38 -9.03
C CYS A 368 15.78 -3.97 -8.47
N TYR A 369 15.08 -3.88 -7.35
CA TYR A 369 14.73 -2.65 -6.67
C TYR A 369 15.22 -2.70 -5.23
N LYS A 370 15.57 -1.54 -4.66
CA LYS A 370 15.63 -1.41 -3.20
C LYS A 370 14.21 -1.40 -2.62
N SER A 371 14.08 -1.68 -1.33
CA SER A 371 12.87 -1.45 -0.53
C SER A 371 12.40 0.03 -0.49
N THR A 372 13.22 0.95 -1.01
CA THR A 372 12.86 2.36 -1.25
C THR A 372 12.10 2.58 -2.56
N GLY A 373 12.14 1.61 -3.49
CA GLY A 373 11.60 1.71 -4.84
C GLY A 373 12.63 2.08 -5.91
N GLU A 374 13.87 2.38 -5.52
CA GLU A 374 14.95 2.71 -6.47
C GLU A 374 15.36 1.46 -7.26
N THR A 375 15.32 1.55 -8.60
CA THR A 375 15.85 0.50 -9.49
C THR A 375 17.37 0.41 -9.38
N LEU A 376 17.87 -0.75 -8.96
CA LEU A 376 19.29 -1.08 -8.88
C LEU A 376 19.85 -1.51 -10.24
N TRP A 377 19.13 -2.40 -10.91
CA TRP A 377 19.48 -2.88 -12.25
C TRP A 377 18.25 -3.46 -12.96
N THR A 378 18.36 -3.55 -14.28
CA THR A 378 17.38 -4.19 -15.17
C THR A 378 18.12 -5.21 -16.03
N PHE A 379 17.55 -6.40 -16.13
CA PHE A 379 18.04 -7.50 -16.95
C PHE A 379 17.07 -7.78 -18.09
N MET A 380 17.61 -7.90 -19.30
CA MET A 380 16.91 -8.25 -20.54
C MET A 380 17.84 -9.15 -21.36
N CYS A 381 17.30 -10.22 -21.93
CA CYS A 381 17.96 -10.99 -22.97
C CYS A 381 16.90 -11.70 -23.82
N ASP A 382 17.32 -12.20 -24.99
CA ASP A 382 16.43 -12.87 -25.94
C ASP A 382 15.78 -14.15 -25.36
N GLY A 383 16.28 -14.68 -24.24
CA GLY A 383 15.74 -15.86 -23.58
C GLY A 383 14.55 -15.59 -22.65
N ILE A 384 14.24 -14.35 -22.28
CA ILE A 384 13.24 -14.03 -21.22
C ILE A 384 11.92 -13.46 -21.73
N ASP A 385 11.30 -14.12 -22.70
CA ASP A 385 9.97 -13.70 -23.16
C ASP A 385 8.88 -14.10 -22.17
N TYR A 386 8.10 -13.11 -21.75
CA TYR A 386 7.00 -13.27 -20.79
C TYR A 386 7.44 -13.96 -19.49
N PRO A 387 8.36 -13.34 -18.71
CA PRO A 387 8.86 -13.93 -17.48
C PRO A 387 7.74 -14.02 -16.45
N GLN A 388 7.37 -15.24 -16.04
CA GLN A 388 6.20 -15.47 -15.20
C GLN A 388 6.55 -15.58 -13.72
N GLY A 389 7.55 -16.36 -13.36
CA GLY A 389 7.95 -16.64 -11.98
C GLY A 389 9.40 -16.30 -11.70
N ILE A 390 9.69 -15.90 -10.46
CA ILE A 390 11.04 -15.56 -10.01
C ILE A 390 11.28 -16.04 -8.58
N THR A 391 12.49 -16.52 -8.30
CA THR A 391 12.92 -16.83 -6.94
C THR A 391 14.44 -16.65 -6.79
N LEU A 392 14.94 -16.72 -5.56
CA LEU A 392 16.37 -16.57 -5.26
C LEU A 392 16.86 -17.63 -4.28
N ASP A 393 18.07 -18.15 -4.56
CA ASP A 393 18.77 -19.05 -3.65
C ASP A 393 19.39 -18.31 -2.45
N LYS A 394 20.11 -19.05 -1.60
CA LYS A 394 20.82 -18.49 -0.44
C LYS A 394 21.99 -17.56 -0.81
N THR A 395 22.50 -17.62 -2.03
CA THR A 395 23.64 -16.81 -2.50
C THR A 395 23.19 -15.51 -3.16
N GLY A 396 21.90 -15.41 -3.51
CA GLY A 396 21.30 -14.28 -4.22
C GLY A 396 21.28 -14.46 -5.74
N LEU A 397 21.52 -15.68 -6.25
CA LEU A 397 21.30 -16.01 -7.65
C LEU A 397 19.81 -15.96 -7.95
N VAL A 398 19.46 -15.36 -9.10
CA VAL A 398 18.08 -15.09 -9.48
C VAL A 398 17.63 -16.13 -10.49
N TYR A 399 16.60 -16.90 -10.16
CA TYR A 399 16.03 -17.93 -11.02
C TYR A 399 14.73 -17.42 -11.62
N ILE A 400 14.61 -17.49 -12.94
CA ILE A 400 13.51 -16.88 -13.70
C ILE A 400 12.96 -17.93 -14.66
N VAL A 401 11.65 -18.15 -14.60
CA VAL A 401 10.95 -18.95 -15.60
C VAL A 401 10.43 -18.05 -16.73
N SER A 402 10.79 -18.43 -17.96
CA SER A 402 10.36 -17.77 -19.18
C SER A 402 9.17 -18.54 -19.75
N GLY A 403 8.01 -17.89 -19.79
CA GLY A 403 6.75 -18.55 -20.11
C GLY A 403 6.57 -18.89 -21.59
N LEU A 404 7.11 -18.07 -22.50
CA LEU A 404 7.04 -18.36 -23.94
C LEU A 404 8.24 -19.14 -24.48
N ASN A 405 9.42 -18.96 -23.89
CA ASN A 405 10.63 -19.65 -24.35
C ASN A 405 10.86 -20.99 -23.65
N ASP A 406 9.91 -21.43 -22.79
CA ASP A 406 9.93 -22.73 -22.10
C ASP A 406 11.28 -23.03 -21.46
N CYS A 407 11.83 -22.05 -20.76
CA CYS A 407 13.16 -22.17 -20.19
C CYS A 407 13.28 -21.56 -18.79
N LEU A 408 14.20 -22.14 -18.02
CA LEU A 408 14.60 -21.65 -16.73
C LEU A 408 15.99 -21.04 -16.84
N LEU A 409 16.11 -19.77 -16.48
CA LEU A 409 17.37 -19.06 -16.47
C LEU A 409 17.83 -18.80 -15.04
N VAL A 410 19.14 -18.77 -14.84
CA VAL A 410 19.76 -18.25 -13.63
C VAL A 410 20.62 -17.04 -13.98
N VAL A 411 20.45 -15.96 -13.23
CA VAL A 411 21.10 -14.66 -13.42
C VAL A 411 21.94 -14.35 -12.18
N SER A 412 23.12 -13.75 -12.40
CA SER A 412 24.00 -13.31 -11.33
C SER A 412 23.34 -12.23 -10.46
N PRO A 413 23.70 -12.08 -9.17
CA PRO A 413 23.06 -11.10 -8.28
C PRO A 413 23.17 -9.64 -8.74
N ASP A 414 24.15 -9.34 -9.59
CA ASP A 414 24.40 -8.03 -10.20
C ASP A 414 23.70 -7.84 -11.58
N GLY A 415 22.96 -8.84 -12.05
CA GLY A 415 22.20 -8.78 -13.30
C GLY A 415 23.03 -8.84 -14.58
N LYS A 416 24.34 -9.16 -14.51
CA LYS A 416 25.24 -9.04 -15.67
C LYS A 416 25.44 -10.34 -16.45
N ASN A 417 25.40 -11.47 -15.78
CA ASN A 417 25.66 -12.77 -16.39
C ASN A 417 24.44 -13.66 -16.19
N TYR A 418 24.18 -14.53 -17.16
CA TYR A 418 23.09 -15.49 -17.06
C TYR A 418 23.44 -16.81 -17.74
N LYS A 419 22.67 -17.85 -17.41
CA LYS A 419 22.76 -19.17 -18.02
C LYS A 419 21.36 -19.79 -18.06
N THR A 420 20.99 -20.39 -19.19
CA THR A 420 19.83 -21.27 -19.27
C THR A 420 20.19 -22.62 -18.64
N ILE A 421 19.39 -23.08 -17.68
CA ILE A 421 19.66 -24.30 -16.91
C ILE A 421 18.63 -25.40 -17.12
N LEU A 422 17.44 -25.06 -17.62
CA LEU A 422 16.47 -25.99 -18.19
C LEU A 422 15.86 -25.36 -19.44
N SER A 423 15.48 -26.20 -20.39
CA SER A 423 14.86 -25.82 -21.67
C SER A 423 13.85 -26.87 -22.11
N GLU A 424 13.12 -26.63 -23.20
CA GLU A 424 12.21 -27.61 -23.79
C GLU A 424 12.87 -28.98 -24.05
N ALA A 425 14.17 -29.01 -24.35
CA ALA A 425 14.93 -30.25 -24.54
C ALA A 425 15.00 -31.12 -23.26
N ASP A 426 14.79 -30.52 -22.09
CA ASP A 426 14.71 -31.21 -20.80
C ASP A 426 13.29 -31.68 -20.46
N GLY A 427 12.33 -31.54 -21.39
CA GLY A 427 10.95 -31.98 -21.24
C GLY A 427 10.04 -31.04 -20.45
N ILE A 428 10.48 -29.80 -20.22
CA ILE A 428 9.68 -28.76 -19.58
C ILE A 428 8.96 -27.89 -20.61
N LYS A 429 7.73 -27.48 -20.32
CA LYS A 429 6.88 -26.65 -21.19
C LYS A 429 5.99 -25.72 -20.39
N CYS A 430 5.69 -24.55 -20.94
CA CYS A 430 4.78 -23.54 -20.40
C CYS A 430 5.01 -23.28 -18.90
N LEU A 431 6.26 -22.99 -18.53
CA LEU A 431 6.65 -22.74 -17.16
C LEU A 431 5.92 -21.51 -16.60
N ARG A 432 5.32 -21.62 -15.41
CA ARG A 432 4.61 -20.50 -14.75
C ARG A 432 5.19 -20.13 -13.40
N ALA A 433 5.40 -21.15 -12.57
CA ALA A 433 5.74 -20.99 -11.17
C ALA A 433 7.09 -21.64 -10.85
N ILE A 434 7.80 -21.04 -9.90
CA ILE A 434 9.05 -21.55 -9.37
C ILE A 434 9.19 -21.16 -7.90
N ASP A 435 9.72 -22.07 -7.09
CA ASP A 435 10.23 -21.72 -5.76
C ASP A 435 11.50 -22.53 -5.44
N ILE A 436 12.35 -21.99 -4.56
CA ILE A 436 13.59 -22.63 -4.12
C ILE A 436 13.75 -22.54 -2.60
N SER A 437 13.97 -23.69 -1.98
CA SER A 437 14.34 -23.77 -0.57
C SER A 437 15.78 -23.31 -0.41
N ARG A 438 15.97 -22.14 0.23
CA ARG A 438 17.29 -21.56 0.48
C ARG A 438 18.17 -22.45 1.37
N GLU A 439 17.56 -23.26 2.23
CA GLU A 439 18.29 -24.15 3.12
C GLU A 439 18.80 -25.40 2.40
N THR A 440 17.93 -26.01 1.59
CA THR A 440 18.19 -27.34 1.01
C THR A 440 18.68 -27.30 -0.44
N GLY A 441 18.47 -26.20 -1.16
CA GLY A 441 18.74 -26.09 -2.59
C GLY A 441 17.76 -26.89 -3.46
N ILE A 442 16.66 -27.38 -2.86
CA ILE A 442 15.57 -28.01 -3.61
C ILE A 442 14.75 -26.91 -4.28
N MET A 443 14.49 -27.10 -5.56
CA MET A 443 13.71 -26.20 -6.40
C MET A 443 12.49 -26.94 -6.93
N ILE A 444 11.33 -26.28 -6.93
CA ILE A 444 10.11 -26.79 -7.55
C ILE A 444 9.74 -25.86 -8.71
N VAL A 445 9.35 -26.45 -9.84
CA VAL A 445 9.03 -25.72 -11.07
C VAL A 445 7.74 -26.31 -11.66
N SER A 446 6.75 -25.48 -11.97
CA SER A 446 5.54 -25.93 -12.67
C SER A 446 5.80 -26.07 -14.17
N SER A 447 5.20 -27.09 -14.80
CA SER A 447 5.35 -27.37 -16.22
C SER A 447 4.12 -28.11 -16.74
N GLU A 448 3.80 -27.88 -18.00
CA GLU A 448 2.77 -28.61 -18.74
C GLU A 448 3.27 -30.01 -19.15
N THR A 449 2.34 -30.98 -19.20
CA THR A 449 2.62 -32.41 -19.45
C THR A 449 1.90 -32.97 -20.68
N SER A 450 0.83 -32.34 -21.17
CA SER A 450 0.18 -32.63 -22.47
C SER A 450 -0.89 -31.59 -22.83
N ILE A 451 -1.14 -31.39 -24.13
CA ILE A 451 -2.29 -30.65 -24.69
C ILE A 451 -3.28 -31.69 -25.23
N ASP A 452 -4.51 -31.74 -24.70
CA ASP A 452 -5.61 -32.43 -25.39
C ASP A 452 -6.10 -31.51 -26.52
N SER A 453 -6.20 -32.02 -27.74
CA SER A 453 -6.49 -31.21 -28.94
C SER A 453 -7.91 -30.65 -29.03
N ASP A 454 -8.79 -30.95 -28.07
CA ASP A 454 -10.23 -30.62 -28.14
C ASP A 454 -10.73 -29.67 -27.05
N ASP A 455 -9.92 -29.28 -26.07
CA ASP A 455 -10.29 -28.29 -25.05
C ASP A 455 -9.08 -27.42 -24.72
N SER A 456 -9.27 -26.11 -24.62
CA SER A 456 -8.23 -25.09 -24.37
C SER A 456 -7.59 -25.15 -22.97
N LYS A 457 -7.45 -26.33 -22.36
CA LYS A 457 -6.93 -26.53 -21.01
C LYS A 457 -5.76 -27.52 -20.98
N SER A 458 -4.63 -27.02 -20.50
CA SER A 458 -3.36 -27.73 -20.36
C SER A 458 -3.32 -28.61 -19.10
N TYR A 459 -2.67 -29.77 -19.18
CA TYR A 459 -2.40 -30.63 -18.02
C TYR A 459 -1.09 -30.18 -17.37
N GLN A 460 -1.12 -29.55 -16.18
CA GLN A 460 0.11 -29.13 -15.51
C GLN A 460 0.52 -30.05 -14.35
N THR A 461 1.83 -30.21 -14.18
CA THR A 461 2.46 -30.83 -13.00
C THR A 461 3.57 -29.94 -12.47
N ALA A 462 4.16 -30.32 -11.34
CA ALA A 462 5.38 -29.69 -10.84
C ALA A 462 6.52 -30.69 -10.73
N PHE A 463 7.68 -30.28 -11.21
CA PHE A 463 8.93 -31.02 -11.16
C PHE A 463 9.81 -30.48 -10.05
N VAL A 464 10.45 -31.39 -9.32
CA VAL A 464 11.35 -31.06 -8.22
C VAL A 464 12.78 -31.35 -8.65
N TYR A 465 13.64 -30.36 -8.55
CA TYR A 465 15.05 -30.40 -8.89
C TYR A 465 15.90 -30.17 -7.66
N LYS A 466 17.11 -30.71 -7.69
CA LYS A 466 18.19 -30.35 -6.76
C LYS A 466 19.25 -29.57 -7.52
N ILE A 467 19.67 -28.44 -6.96
CA ILE A 467 20.72 -27.57 -7.51
C ILE A 467 22.06 -27.83 -6.82
#